data_AF-A0A6N7I1H0-F1
#
_entry.id   AF-A0A6N7I1H0-F1
#
_cell.length_a   1.000
_cell.length_b   1.000
_cell.length_c   1.000
_cell.angle_alpha   90.00
_cell.angle_beta   90.00
_cell.angle_gamma   90.00
#
_symmetry.space_group_name_H-M   'P 1'
#
loop_
_entity.id
_entity.type
_entity.pdbx_description
1 polymer ?
#
loop_
_entity_poly.entity_id
_entity_poly.type
_entity_poly.pdbx_seq_one_letter_code
_entity_poly.pdbx_strand_id
1 'polypeptide(L)'
;MDGEYGGLGLAVRGHLWPGEPQAYEMAESPEQLLRRYDEVHDELRDVVRDNGLSASIYTQITDVENEVNGLFSYDRRVLKPDRAALREHNRRVIEEGTS
;
A
#
# COMPACT_ATOMS: atom_id res chain seq x y z
N MET A 1 16.15 -5.51 4.16
CA MET A 1 14.94 -4.91 3.56
C MET A 1 15.30 -3.46 3.30
N ASP A 2 15.36 -3.06 2.03
CA ASP A 2 15.97 -1.80 1.61
C ASP A 2 14.92 -0.69 1.57
N GLY A 3 14.21 -0.42 2.68
CA GLY A 3 13.29 0.72 2.84
C GLY A 3 12.04 0.78 1.93
N GLU A 4 12.00 0.08 0.80
CA GLU A 4 10.85 -0.03 -0.09
C GLU A 4 9.97 -1.21 0.32
N TYR A 5 8.67 -0.95 0.40
CA TYR A 5 7.64 -1.95 0.65
C TYR A 5 6.41 -1.64 -0.22
N GLY A 6 5.64 -2.66 -0.57
CA GLY A 6 4.53 -2.51 -1.51
C GLY A 6 4.15 -3.85 -2.14
N GLY A 7 3.51 -3.80 -3.30
CA GLY A 7 3.08 -5.03 -3.98
C GLY A 7 1.74 -5.58 -3.55
N LEU A 8 1.02 -4.86 -2.69
CA LEU A 8 -0.36 -5.19 -2.33
C LEU A 8 -1.29 -4.68 -3.42
N GLY A 9 -1.84 -5.59 -4.20
CA GLY A 9 -2.70 -5.32 -5.33
C GLY A 9 -4.17 -5.38 -4.99
N LEU A 10 -4.98 -4.54 -5.64
CA LEU A 10 -6.43 -4.69 -5.67
C LEU A 10 -6.93 -4.39 -7.08
N ALA A 11 -7.53 -5.39 -7.73
CA ALA A 11 -8.10 -5.22 -9.06
C ALA A 11 -9.45 -4.50 -8.98
N VAL A 12 -9.55 -3.33 -9.64
CA VAL A 12 -10.80 -2.55 -9.70
C VAL A 12 -11.46 -2.75 -11.06
N ARG A 13 -12.54 -3.52 -11.11
CA ARG A 13 -13.28 -3.80 -12.35
C ARG A 13 -13.69 -2.50 -13.06
N GLY A 14 -13.43 -2.43 -14.36
CA GLY A 14 -13.73 -1.26 -15.20
C GLY A 14 -12.64 -0.19 -15.21
N HIS A 15 -11.61 -0.32 -14.38
CA HIS A 15 -10.49 0.61 -14.28
C HIS A 15 -9.13 -0.09 -14.47
N LEU A 16 -9.11 -1.21 -15.20
CA LEU A 16 -7.92 -2.01 -15.47
C LEU A 16 -7.36 -1.70 -16.87
N TRP A 17 -6.04 -1.82 -17.02
CA TRP A 17 -5.43 -1.99 -18.33
C TRP A 17 -5.83 -3.35 -18.93
N PRO A 18 -5.93 -3.50 -20.26
CA PRO A 18 -6.16 -4.80 -20.86
C PRO A 18 -5.09 -5.84 -20.46
N GLY A 19 -5.53 -7.00 -20.00
CA GLY A 19 -4.66 -8.12 -19.61
C GLY A 19 -4.94 -8.62 -18.19
N GLU A 20 -4.15 -9.59 -17.73
CA GLU A 20 -4.30 -10.21 -16.41
C GLU A 20 -3.68 -9.32 -15.33
N PRO A 21 -4.41 -8.95 -14.25
CA PRO A 21 -3.87 -8.17 -13.14
C PRO A 21 -2.76 -8.90 -12.37
N GLN A 22 -1.73 -8.15 -11.93
CA GLN A 22 -0.56 -8.67 -11.23
C GLN A 22 -0.18 -7.79 -10.04
N ALA A 23 0.22 -8.43 -8.95
CA ALA A 23 0.85 -7.83 -7.78
C ALA A 23 1.58 -8.94 -7.01
N TYR A 24 2.43 -8.58 -6.02
CA TYR A 24 3.09 -9.57 -5.16
C TYR A 24 2.08 -10.30 -4.27
N GLU A 25 1.08 -9.58 -3.80
CA GLU A 25 -0.03 -10.11 -3.03
C GLU A 25 -1.32 -9.46 -3.52
N MET A 26 -2.39 -10.23 -3.70
CA MET A 26 -3.68 -9.72 -4.18
C MET A 26 -4.68 -9.68 -3.02
N ALA A 27 -5.18 -8.49 -2.73
CA ALA A 27 -6.34 -8.29 -1.88
C ALA A 27 -7.64 -8.48 -2.67
N GLU A 28 -8.65 -9.02 -2.01
CA GLU A 28 -10.00 -9.22 -2.53
C GLU A 28 -10.91 -8.01 -2.28
N SER A 29 -10.52 -7.13 -1.36
CA SER A 29 -11.29 -5.94 -0.99
C SER A 29 -10.42 -4.77 -0.51
N PRO A 30 -10.95 -3.53 -0.54
CA PRO A 30 -10.32 -2.37 0.09
C PRO A 30 -9.94 -2.58 1.56
N GLU A 31 -10.80 -3.28 2.31
CA GLU A 31 -10.58 -3.56 3.73
C GLU A 31 -9.44 -4.55 3.94
N GLN A 32 -9.33 -5.57 3.09
CA GLN A 32 -8.19 -6.48 3.13
C GLN A 32 -6.90 -5.79 2.70
N LEU A 33 -6.96 -4.92 1.68
CA LEU A 33 -5.82 -4.13 1.24
C LEU A 33 -5.28 -3.26 2.38
N LEU A 34 -6.18 -2.56 3.10
CA LEU A 34 -5.79 -1.72 4.23
C LEU A 34 -5.24 -2.56 5.38
N ARG A 35 -5.88 -3.68 5.74
CA ARG A 35 -5.39 -4.56 6.80
C ARG A 35 -3.97 -5.06 6.51
N ARG A 36 -3.70 -5.48 5.28
CA ARG A 36 -2.38 -5.97 4.90
C ARG A 36 -1.35 -4.84 4.85
N TYR A 37 -1.77 -3.64 4.44
CA TYR A 37 -0.95 -2.44 4.53
C TYR A 37 -0.51 -2.16 5.97
N ASP A 38 -1.44 -2.26 6.94
CA ASP A 38 -1.15 -2.10 8.36
C ASP A 38 -0.18 -3.18 8.88
N GLU A 39 -0.39 -4.45 8.51
CA GLU A 39 0.48 -5.57 8.92
C GLU A 39 1.92 -5.40 8.39
N VAL A 40 2.09 -5.04 7.12
CA VAL A 40 3.42 -4.76 6.55
C VAL A 40 4.06 -3.57 7.26
N HIS A 41 3.25 -2.60 7.70
CA HIS A 41 3.75 -1.47 8.47
C HIS A 41 4.21 -1.86 9.88
N ASP A 42 3.47 -2.73 10.58
CA ASP A 42 3.88 -3.27 11.87
C ASP A 42 5.20 -4.07 11.75
N GLU A 43 5.34 -4.90 10.71
CA GLU A 43 6.58 -5.62 10.42
C GLU A 43 7.75 -4.64 10.18
N LEU A 44 7.51 -3.56 9.43
CA LEU A 44 8.50 -2.51 9.21
C LEU A 44 8.89 -1.78 10.48
N ARG A 45 7.94 -1.49 11.38
CA ARG A 45 8.20 -0.83 12.66
C ARG A 45 9.19 -1.64 13.50
N ASP A 46 9.02 -2.94 13.56
CA ASP A 46 9.90 -3.82 14.32
C ASP A 46 11.32 -3.83 13.71
N VAL A 47 11.42 -3.88 12.37
CA VAL A 47 12.70 -3.75 11.65
C VAL A 47 13.35 -2.37 11.88
N VAL A 48 12.57 -1.28 11.87
CA VAL A 48 13.01 0.10 12.13
C VAL A 48 13.60 0.23 13.53
N ARG A 49 12.88 -0.26 14.55
CA ARG A 49 13.33 -0.23 15.95
C ARG A 49 14.64 -0.98 16.14
N ASP A 50 14.78 -2.13 15.50
CA ASP A 50 15.93 -3.01 15.70
C ASP A 50 17.15 -2.64 14.84
N ASN A 51 16.95 -2.02 13.67
CA ASN A 51 18.02 -1.80 12.67
C ASN A 51 18.22 -0.33 12.24
N GLY A 52 17.48 0.63 12.80
CA GLY A 52 17.71 2.06 12.58
C GLY A 52 17.26 2.59 11.21
N LEU A 53 16.21 2.01 10.62
CA LEU A 53 15.66 2.45 9.34
C LEU A 53 14.86 3.77 9.51
N SER A 54 15.31 4.86 8.88
CA SER A 54 14.72 6.20 9.13
C SER A 54 13.45 6.53 8.32
N ALA A 55 13.11 5.72 7.31
CA ALA A 55 11.92 5.92 6.48
C ALA A 55 11.56 4.64 5.73
N SER A 56 10.30 4.55 5.30
CA SER A 56 9.82 3.51 4.40
C SER A 56 9.03 4.13 3.24
N ILE A 57 9.21 3.62 2.03
CA ILE A 57 8.57 4.12 0.80
C ILE A 57 7.55 3.10 0.33
N TYR A 58 6.27 3.51 0.26
CA TYR A 58 5.24 2.72 -0.39
C TYR A 58 5.24 2.98 -1.89
N THR A 59 5.61 1.96 -2.67
CA THR A 59 5.50 1.98 -4.13
C THR A 59 4.32 1.09 -4.51
N GLN A 60 3.27 1.56 -5.20
CA GLN A 60 3.18 2.70 -6.14
C GLN A 60 1.90 3.57 -5.97
N ILE A 61 1.86 4.77 -6.56
CA ILE A 61 0.71 5.71 -6.45
C ILE A 61 -0.47 5.28 -7.32
N THR A 62 -0.22 4.82 -8.54
CA THR A 62 -1.23 4.45 -9.54
C THR A 62 -0.86 3.11 -10.14
N ASP A 63 -1.85 2.32 -10.58
CA ASP A 63 -1.57 1.12 -11.37
C ASP A 63 -0.80 1.47 -12.65
N VAL A 64 0.11 0.59 -13.06
CA VAL A 64 0.88 0.69 -14.30
C VAL A 64 0.65 -0.58 -15.11
N GLU A 65 -0.01 -0.42 -16.26
CA GLU A 65 -0.43 -1.54 -17.10
C GLU A 65 -1.16 -2.62 -16.26
N ASN A 66 -0.60 -3.83 -16.21
CA ASN A 66 -1.16 -4.94 -15.46
C ASN A 66 -0.73 -4.97 -13.98
N GLU A 67 0.19 -4.11 -13.54
CA GLU A 67 0.56 -3.97 -12.13
C GLU A 67 -0.51 -3.19 -11.36
N VAL A 68 -1.25 -3.90 -10.49
CA VAL A 68 -2.45 -3.38 -9.80
C VAL A 68 -2.25 -3.04 -8.32
N ASN A 69 -1.00 -2.80 -7.92
CA ASN A 69 -0.56 -2.41 -6.57
C ASN A 69 -0.47 -0.89 -6.35
N GLY A 70 -1.11 -0.10 -7.22
CA GLY A 70 -1.30 1.34 -7.01
C GLY A 70 -2.35 1.66 -5.96
N LEU A 71 -2.14 2.75 -5.21
CA LEU A 71 -3.19 3.33 -4.35
C LEU A 71 -4.40 3.77 -5.18
N PHE A 72 -4.16 4.24 -6.40
CA PHE A 72 -5.18 4.58 -7.39
C PHE A 72 -5.24 3.55 -8.52
N SER A 73 -6.43 3.40 -9.11
CA SER A 73 -6.64 2.65 -10.34
C SER A 73 -5.81 3.19 -11.52
N TYR A 74 -5.68 2.40 -12.58
CA TYR A 74 -4.95 2.73 -13.80
C TYR A 74 -5.34 4.11 -14.38
N ASP A 75 -6.64 4.39 -14.42
CA ASP A 75 -7.20 5.65 -14.93
C ASP A 75 -7.21 6.80 -13.90
N ARG A 76 -6.67 6.58 -12.69
CA ARG A 76 -6.58 7.53 -11.58
C ARG A 76 -7.93 8.01 -11.05
N ARG A 77 -9.02 7.27 -11.32
CA ARG A 77 -10.37 7.67 -10.91
C ARG A 77 -10.80 7.08 -9.58
N VAL A 78 -10.24 5.93 -9.19
CA VAL A 78 -10.61 5.23 -7.98
C VAL A 78 -9.42 5.18 -7.04
N LEU A 79 -9.55 5.79 -5.86
CA LEU A 79 -8.69 5.49 -4.72
C LEU A 79 -9.16 4.17 -4.13
N LYS A 80 -8.26 3.19 -4.08
CA LYS A 80 -8.56 1.81 -3.69
C LYS A 80 -8.80 1.64 -2.19
N PRO A 81 -7.90 2.07 -1.30
CA PRO A 81 -8.15 2.03 0.13
C PRO A 81 -9.13 3.13 0.57
N ASP A 82 -9.77 2.94 1.73
CA ASP A 82 -10.52 4.01 2.35
C ASP A 82 -9.58 5.18 2.70
N ARG A 83 -9.93 6.38 2.23
CA ARG A 83 -9.09 7.58 2.39
C ARG A 83 -8.90 7.97 3.84
N ALA A 84 -9.96 7.89 4.65
CA ALA A 84 -9.92 8.34 6.03
C ALA A 84 -9.08 7.39 6.87
N ALA A 85 -9.25 6.08 6.66
CA ALA A 85 -8.50 5.05 7.34
C ALA A 85 -7.01 5.07 6.95
N LEU A 86 -6.68 5.19 5.66
CA LEU A 86 -5.29 5.35 5.20
C LEU A 86 -4.62 6.59 5.81
N ARG A 87 -5.36 7.72 5.86
CA ARG A 87 -4.85 8.95 6.48
C ARG A 87 -4.60 8.78 7.97
N GLU A 88 -5.53 8.14 8.67
CA GLU A 88 -5.41 7.88 10.10
C GLU A 88 -4.22 6.98 10.40
N HIS A 89 -4.03 5.91 9.62
CA HIS A 89 -2.86 5.05 9.72
C HIS A 89 -1.57 5.85 9.57
N ASN A 90 -1.41 6.59 8.47
CA ASN A 90 -0.19 7.37 8.21
C ASN A 90 0.11 8.38 9.32
N ARG A 91 -0.92 8.95 9.96
CA ARG A 91 -0.74 9.88 11.07
C ARG A 91 -0.19 9.18 12.31
N ARG A 92 -0.70 8.00 12.67
CA ARG A 92 -0.20 7.22 13.81
C ARG A 92 1.28 6.89 13.68
N VAL A 93 1.68 6.46 12.48
CA VAL A 93 3.08 6.19 12.15
C VAL A 93 3.98 7.40 12.39
N ILE A 94 3.56 8.58 11.93
CA ILE A 94 4.31 9.82 12.12
C ILE A 94 4.41 10.20 13.60
N GLU A 95 3.31 10.07 14.35
CA GLU A 95 3.27 10.35 15.79
C GLU A 95 4.21 9.40 16.56
N GLU A 96 4.24 8.12 16.22
CA GLU A 96 5.15 7.13 16.83
C GLU A 96 6.62 7.37 16.50
N GLY A 97 6.95 7.77 15.27
CA GLY A 97 8.32 8.06 14.85
C GLY A 97 8.89 9.40 15.36
N THR A 98 8.06 10.25 15.96
CA THR A 98 8.44 11.56 16.52
C THR A 98 8.42 11.61 18.06
N SER A 99 8.14 10.47 18.70
CA SER A 99 8.10 10.29 20.16
C SER A 99 9.39 9.68 20.69
#